data_AF-A0A8C0FRL7-F1
#
_entry.id   AF-A0A8C0FRL7-F1
#
_cell.length_a   1.000
_cell.length_b   1.000
_cell.length_c   1.000
_cell.angle_alpha   90.00
_cell.angle_beta   90.00
_cell.angle_gamma   90.00
#
_symmetry.space_group_name_H-M   'P 1'
#
loop_
_entity.id
_entity.type
_entity.pdbx_description
1 polymer ?
#
loop_
_entity_poly.entity_id
_entity_poly.type
_entity_poly.pdbx_seq_one_letter_code
_entity_poly.pdbx_strand_id
1 'polypeptide(L)'
;MKRDWSVVAVWKGVIEGTAHAGQVRVTASESYRALERMLKKGIERLQKAQAELLETVKELDKAKKQFTHLQRSSEVAKDKAADVEARLQKSDRRIFHTKASLQKLSAKFLARVAEHSRQLVGVQNEYGFALVSATAHLEHYRRVELPAAMQVGAARTPPMSPPQAMLGTGSGGACWAVPPPCSCPLRP
;
A
#
# COMPACT_ATOMS: atom_id res chain seq x y z
N MET A 1 33.54 -1.91 -60.14
CA MET A 1 32.82 -0.66 -59.78
C MET A 1 33.62 0.05 -58.70
N LYS A 2 34.28 1.16 -59.02
CA LYS A 2 34.97 2.02 -58.05
C LYS A 2 33.92 2.95 -57.43
N ARG A 3 33.86 3.03 -56.10
CA ARG A 3 33.02 4.00 -55.38
C ARG A 3 33.76 5.32 -55.37
N ASP A 4 33.39 6.23 -56.27
CA ASP A 4 33.87 7.60 -56.25
C ASP A 4 33.14 8.34 -55.13
N TRP A 5 33.71 8.35 -53.92
CA TRP A 5 33.20 9.18 -52.84
C TRP A 5 33.60 10.61 -53.14
N SER A 6 32.65 11.43 -53.61
CA SER A 6 32.90 12.86 -53.71
C SER A 6 33.03 13.44 -52.30
N VAL A 7 33.91 14.44 -52.15
CA VAL A 7 34.05 15.21 -50.90
C VAL A 7 32.66 15.70 -50.44
N VAL A 8 31.81 16.13 -51.38
CA VAL A 8 30.42 16.55 -51.11
C VAL A 8 29.58 15.44 -50.47
N ALA A 9 29.69 14.19 -50.93
CA ALA A 9 28.96 13.06 -50.35
C ALA A 9 29.43 12.73 -48.93
N VAL A 10 30.73 12.85 -48.64
CA VAL A 10 31.27 12.71 -47.27
C VAL A 10 30.71 13.81 -46.36
N TRP A 11 30.80 15.07 -46.80
CA TRP A 11 30.32 16.22 -46.04
C TRP A 11 28.82 16.14 -45.74
N LYS A 12 28.01 15.72 -46.73
CA LYS A 12 26.58 15.48 -46.54
C LYS A 12 26.33 14.40 -45.48
N GLY A 13 27.05 13.28 -45.53
CA GLY A 13 26.94 12.22 -44.53
C GLY A 13 27.30 12.67 -43.11
N VAL A 14 28.30 13.55 -42.96
CA VAL A 14 28.67 14.14 -41.65
C VAL A 14 27.55 15.03 -41.10
N ILE A 15 26.94 15.87 -41.95
CA ILE A 15 25.82 16.75 -41.56
C ILE A 15 24.61 15.90 -41.15
N GLU A 16 24.25 14.89 -41.96
CA GLU A 16 23.14 13.98 -41.67
C GLU A 16 23.36 13.17 -40.40
N GLY A 17 24.58 12.66 -40.19
CA GLY A 17 24.96 11.94 -38.97
C GLY A 17 24.88 12.84 -37.72
N THR A 18 25.32 14.09 -37.84
CA THR A 18 25.25 15.06 -36.73
C THR A 18 23.80 15.45 -36.41
N ALA A 19 22.97 15.66 -37.43
CA ALA A 19 21.54 15.93 -37.27
C ALA A 19 20.83 14.74 -36.60
N HIS A 20 21.10 13.52 -37.05
CA HIS A 20 20.56 12.30 -36.46
C HIS A 20 20.97 12.14 -34.98
N ALA A 21 22.26 12.33 -34.66
CA ALA A 21 22.74 12.30 -33.28
C ALA A 21 22.11 13.40 -32.40
N GLY A 22 21.83 14.57 -32.97
CA GLY A 22 21.04 15.62 -32.31
C GLY A 22 19.63 15.14 -31.96
N GLN A 23 18.93 14.56 -32.94
CA GLN A 23 17.56 14.06 -32.77
C GLN A 23 17.47 12.96 -31.71
N VAL A 24 18.38 11.98 -31.73
CA VAL A 24 18.42 10.89 -30.74
C VAL A 24 18.58 11.46 -29.32
N ARG A 25 19.46 12.45 -29.13
CA ARG A 25 19.65 13.09 -27.81
C ARG A 25 18.42 13.84 -27.33
N VAL A 26 17.71 14.55 -28.22
CA VAL A 26 16.45 15.24 -27.89
C VAL A 26 15.39 14.23 -27.46
N THR A 27 15.17 13.17 -28.24
CA THR A 27 14.19 12.11 -27.92
C THR A 27 14.53 11.39 -26.60
N ALA A 28 15.82 11.13 -26.34
CA ALA A 28 16.25 10.58 -25.05
C ALA A 28 15.91 11.54 -23.89
N SER A 29 16.22 12.84 -24.03
CA SER A 29 15.91 13.86 -23.02
C SER A 29 14.41 13.98 -22.75
N GLU A 30 13.58 13.96 -23.79
CA GLU A 30 12.12 13.96 -23.67
C GLU A 30 11.61 12.71 -22.95
N SER A 31 12.19 11.55 -23.24
CA SER A 31 11.86 10.29 -22.56
C SER A 31 12.19 10.34 -21.08
N TYR A 32 13.35 10.90 -20.69
CA TYR A 32 13.71 11.11 -19.28
C TYR A 32 12.75 12.07 -18.59
N ARG A 33 12.41 13.20 -19.22
CA ARG A 33 11.43 14.15 -18.66
C ARG A 33 10.03 13.54 -18.54
N ALA A 34 9.65 12.62 -19.42
CA ALA A 34 8.39 11.88 -19.30
C ALA A 34 8.43 10.92 -18.11
N LEU A 35 9.52 10.17 -17.94
CA LEU A 35 9.75 9.27 -16.82
C LEU A 35 9.71 10.01 -15.47
N GLU A 36 10.39 11.15 -15.38
CA GLU A 36 10.42 11.99 -14.18
C GLU A 36 9.00 12.43 -13.77
N ARG A 37 8.19 12.89 -14.74
CA ARG A 37 6.80 13.28 -14.47
C ARG A 37 5.93 12.08 -14.06
N MET A 38 6.12 10.91 -14.66
CA MET A 38 5.40 9.69 -14.29
C MET A 38 5.77 9.24 -12.87
N LEU A 39 7.05 9.25 -12.52
CA LEU A 39 7.52 8.88 -11.19
C LEU A 39 6.95 9.81 -10.12
N LYS A 40 6.97 11.14 -10.34
CA LYS A 40 6.38 12.11 -9.41
C LYS A 40 4.89 11.83 -9.17
N LYS A 41 4.12 11.62 -10.24
CA LYS A 41 2.69 11.24 -10.13
C LYS A 41 2.48 9.91 -9.41
N GLY A 42 3.35 8.93 -9.67
CA GLY A 42 3.32 7.63 -8.98
C GLY A 42 3.53 7.76 -7.48
N ILE A 43 4.51 8.57 -7.07
CA ILE A 43 4.80 8.85 -5.65
C ILE A 43 3.60 9.54 -4.98
N GLU A 44 3.06 10.60 -5.59
CA GLU A 44 1.90 11.33 -5.05
C GLU A 44 0.69 10.41 -4.87
N ARG A 45 0.42 9.55 -5.86
CA ARG A 45 -0.66 8.57 -5.80
C ARG A 45 -0.47 7.57 -4.65
N LEU A 46 0.73 7.02 -4.51
CA LEU A 46 1.04 6.09 -3.42
C LEU A 46 0.92 6.73 -2.04
N GLN A 47 1.40 7.97 -1.89
CA GLN A 47 1.28 8.71 -0.63
C GLN A 47 -0.18 8.91 -0.23
N LYS A 48 -1.02 9.29 -1.19
CA LYS A 48 -2.47 9.44 -0.96
C LYS A 48 -3.10 8.11 -0.55
N ALA A 49 -2.88 7.05 -1.31
CA ALA A 49 -3.46 5.74 -1.03
C ALA A 49 -2.99 5.16 0.32
N GLN A 50 -1.71 5.39 0.69
CA GLN A 50 -1.17 4.99 1.98
C GLN A 50 -1.80 5.78 3.13
N ALA A 51 -2.05 7.08 2.96
CA ALA A 51 -2.72 7.91 3.96
C ALA A 51 -4.17 7.44 4.20
N GLU A 52 -4.91 7.15 3.13
CA GLU A 52 -6.28 6.61 3.21
C GLU A 52 -6.30 5.25 3.92
N LEU A 53 -5.42 4.32 3.52
CA LEU A 53 -5.31 3.02 4.18
C LEU A 53 -4.97 3.18 5.67
N LEU A 54 -4.03 4.06 6.02
CA LEU A 54 -3.66 4.31 7.40
C LEU A 54 -4.86 4.81 8.21
N GLU A 55 -5.69 5.69 7.66
CA GLU A 55 -6.89 6.18 8.34
C GLU A 55 -7.89 5.04 8.60
N THR A 56 -8.14 4.18 7.61
CA THR A 56 -9.03 3.02 7.81
C THR A 56 -8.52 2.05 8.89
N VAL A 57 -7.19 1.88 9.01
CA VAL A 57 -6.61 1.05 10.08
C VAL A 57 -6.78 1.71 11.45
N LYS A 58 -6.72 3.04 11.55
CA LYS A 58 -7.01 3.75 12.81
C LYS A 58 -8.47 3.58 13.23
N GLU A 59 -9.40 3.67 12.29
CA GLU A 59 -10.83 3.44 12.56
C GLU A 59 -11.08 2.00 13.02
N LEU A 60 -10.42 1.02 12.39
CA LEU A 60 -10.45 -0.38 12.82
C LEU A 60 -9.92 -0.55 14.26
N ASP A 61 -8.79 0.08 14.60
CA ASP A 61 -8.23 0.01 15.95
C ASP A 61 -9.17 0.63 16.99
N LYS A 62 -9.82 1.75 16.66
CA LYS A 62 -10.84 2.38 17.49
C LYS A 62 -12.04 1.44 17.74
N ALA A 63 -12.59 0.85 16.68
CA ALA A 63 -13.72 -0.08 16.78
C ALA A 63 -13.34 -1.34 17.57
N LYS A 64 -12.13 -1.88 17.37
CA LYS A 64 -11.60 -3.02 18.13
C LYS A 64 -11.47 -2.68 19.62
N LYS A 65 -10.96 -1.49 19.96
CA LYS A 65 -10.85 -1.05 21.36
C LYS A 65 -12.21 -0.96 22.03
N GLN A 66 -13.21 -0.41 21.35
CA GLN A 66 -14.58 -0.33 21.86
C GLN A 66 -15.19 -1.72 22.05
N PHE A 67 -15.08 -2.59 21.04
CA PHE A 67 -15.56 -3.97 21.10
C PHE A 67 -14.92 -4.73 22.28
N THR A 68 -13.59 -4.74 22.38
CA THR A 68 -12.89 -5.47 23.45
C THR A 68 -13.16 -4.89 24.84
N HIS A 69 -13.36 -3.58 24.97
CA HIS A 69 -13.73 -2.95 26.22
C HIS A 69 -15.13 -3.39 26.67
N LEU A 70 -16.12 -3.32 25.77
CA LEU A 70 -17.50 -3.70 26.08
C LEU A 70 -17.64 -5.21 26.29
N GLN A 71 -16.88 -6.01 25.55
CA GLN A 71 -16.86 -7.46 25.75
C GLN A 71 -16.41 -7.83 27.17
N ARG A 72 -15.29 -7.27 27.64
CA ARG A 72 -14.80 -7.51 29.01
C ARG A 72 -15.79 -7.03 30.07
N SER A 73 -16.43 -5.87 29.88
CA SER A 73 -17.42 -5.38 30.84
C SER A 73 -18.70 -6.23 30.86
N SER A 74 -19.10 -6.76 29.70
CA SER A 74 -20.19 -7.73 29.57
C SER A 74 -19.89 -9.04 30.30
N GLU A 75 -18.68 -9.57 30.16
CA GLU A 75 -18.22 -10.77 30.88
C GLU A 75 -18.26 -10.56 32.40
N VAL A 76 -17.71 -9.46 32.89
CA VAL A 76 -17.79 -9.10 34.33
C VAL A 76 -19.23 -8.95 34.82
N ALA A 77 -20.15 -8.44 34.00
CA ALA A 77 -21.55 -8.34 34.35
C ALA A 77 -22.24 -9.72 34.43
N LYS A 78 -21.89 -10.64 33.53
CA LYS A 78 -22.36 -12.03 33.54
C LYS A 78 -21.86 -12.78 34.77
N ASP A 79 -20.59 -12.62 35.14
CA ASP A 79 -20.02 -13.24 36.34
C ASP A 79 -20.73 -12.77 37.62
N LYS A 80 -21.01 -11.46 37.71
CA LYS A 80 -21.79 -10.89 38.83
C LYS A 80 -23.22 -11.42 38.86
N ALA A 81 -23.87 -11.57 37.71
CA ALA A 81 -25.20 -12.16 37.63
C ALA A 81 -25.18 -13.63 38.10
N ALA A 82 -24.18 -14.40 37.66
CA ALA A 82 -24.01 -15.80 38.03
C ALA A 82 -23.73 -15.98 39.54
N ASP A 83 -22.90 -15.12 40.15
CA ASP A 83 -22.66 -15.16 41.60
C ASP A 83 -23.96 -14.92 42.40
N VAL A 84 -24.72 -13.88 42.03
CA VAL A 84 -25.98 -13.57 42.71
C VAL A 84 -27.01 -14.68 42.52
N GLU A 85 -27.07 -15.27 41.33
CA GLU A 85 -27.96 -16.40 41.05
C GLU A 85 -27.55 -17.64 41.86
N ALA A 86 -26.27 -17.98 41.92
CA ALA A 86 -25.76 -19.08 42.74
C ALA A 86 -26.07 -18.87 44.24
N ARG A 87 -25.99 -17.63 44.72
CA ARG A 87 -26.39 -17.27 46.10
C ARG A 87 -27.89 -17.39 46.30
N LEU A 88 -28.69 -16.99 45.31
CA LEU A 88 -30.15 -17.11 45.34
C LEU A 88 -30.57 -18.58 45.45
N GLN A 89 -30.02 -19.46 44.59
CA GLN A 89 -30.26 -20.90 44.63
C GLN A 89 -29.90 -21.53 45.99
N LYS A 90 -28.77 -21.11 46.60
CA LYS A 90 -28.38 -21.55 47.96
C LYS A 90 -29.26 -20.98 49.08
N SER A 91 -29.96 -19.87 48.83
CA SER A 91 -30.81 -19.19 49.80
C SER A 91 -32.27 -19.62 49.72
N ASP A 92 -32.63 -20.45 48.74
CA ASP A 92 -34.01 -20.84 48.48
C ASP A 92 -34.65 -21.62 49.65
N ARG A 93 -33.80 -22.16 50.55
CA ARG A 93 -34.16 -22.81 51.83
C ARG A 93 -33.99 -21.92 53.08
N ARG A 94 -33.67 -20.63 52.93
CA ARG A 94 -33.32 -19.68 54.01
C ARG A 94 -34.34 -18.53 54.13
N ILE A 95 -34.13 -17.68 55.14
CA ILE A 95 -34.97 -16.55 55.58
C ILE A 95 -35.55 -15.72 54.40
N PHE A 96 -36.88 -15.51 54.42
CA PHE A 96 -37.65 -14.83 53.37
C PHE A 96 -37.13 -13.43 52.99
N HIS A 97 -36.69 -12.63 53.97
CA HIS A 97 -36.16 -11.28 53.72
C HIS A 97 -34.86 -11.28 52.91
N THR A 98 -33.99 -12.28 53.12
CA THR A 98 -32.74 -12.44 52.34
C THR A 98 -33.03 -12.89 50.92
N LYS A 99 -33.98 -13.82 50.75
CA LYS A 99 -34.41 -14.32 49.42
C LYS A 99 -34.99 -13.21 48.56
N ALA A 100 -35.94 -12.42 49.07
CA ALA A 100 -36.53 -11.31 48.33
C ALA A 100 -35.48 -10.27 47.88
N SER A 101 -34.50 -9.98 48.74
CA SER A 101 -33.40 -9.05 48.42
C SER A 101 -32.50 -9.61 47.30
N LEU A 102 -32.19 -10.90 47.32
CA LEU A 102 -31.40 -11.57 46.28
C LEU A 102 -32.15 -11.64 44.94
N GLN A 103 -33.46 -11.90 44.96
CA GLN A 103 -34.30 -11.87 43.74
C GLN A 103 -34.25 -10.49 43.07
N LYS A 104 -34.36 -9.41 43.87
CA LYS A 104 -34.25 -8.04 43.36
C LYS A 104 -32.87 -7.75 42.75
N LEU A 105 -31.79 -8.24 43.37
CA LEU A 105 -30.44 -8.11 42.84
C LEU A 105 -30.24 -8.95 41.56
N SER A 106 -30.72 -10.19 41.52
CA SER A 106 -30.66 -11.06 40.34
C SER A 106 -31.35 -10.39 39.16
N ALA A 107 -32.58 -9.90 39.34
CA ALA A 107 -33.31 -9.16 38.30
C ALA A 107 -32.53 -7.93 37.79
N LYS A 108 -31.89 -7.17 38.70
CA LYS A 108 -31.07 -6.00 38.34
C LYS A 108 -29.84 -6.39 37.51
N PHE A 109 -29.15 -7.47 37.85
CA PHE A 109 -27.98 -7.92 37.10
C PHE A 109 -28.36 -8.56 35.76
N LEU A 110 -29.44 -9.33 35.69
CA LEU A 110 -29.98 -9.87 34.44
C LEU A 110 -30.36 -8.74 33.47
N ALA A 111 -31.00 -7.67 33.95
CA ALA A 111 -31.28 -6.48 33.14
C ALA A 111 -30.01 -5.83 32.59
N ARG A 112 -28.94 -5.73 33.40
CA ARG A 112 -27.63 -5.24 32.93
C ARG A 112 -26.98 -6.15 31.89
N VAL A 113 -27.07 -7.47 32.07
CA VAL A 113 -26.57 -8.44 31.10
C VAL A 113 -27.31 -8.30 29.78
N ALA A 114 -28.65 -8.16 29.81
CA ALA A 114 -29.45 -7.95 28.60
C ALA A 114 -29.06 -6.66 27.87
N GLU A 115 -28.87 -5.56 28.60
CA GLU A 115 -28.42 -4.29 28.02
C GLU A 115 -27.04 -4.42 27.38
N HIS A 116 -26.06 -4.99 28.08
CA HIS A 116 -24.74 -5.22 27.51
C HIS A 116 -24.78 -6.14 26.28
N SER A 117 -25.65 -7.16 26.28
CA SER A 117 -25.82 -8.07 25.15
C SER A 117 -26.29 -7.33 23.91
N ARG A 118 -27.27 -6.41 24.07
CA ARG A 118 -27.76 -5.55 22.99
C ARG A 118 -26.66 -4.63 22.47
N GLN A 119 -25.94 -3.96 23.37
CA GLN A 119 -24.84 -3.06 22.98
C GLN A 119 -23.71 -3.81 22.28
N LEU A 120 -23.40 -5.04 22.70
CA LEU A 120 -22.33 -5.86 22.16
C LEU A 120 -22.56 -6.18 20.68
N VAL A 121 -23.80 -6.48 20.27
CA VAL A 121 -24.15 -6.70 18.86
C VAL A 121 -23.83 -5.46 18.02
N GLY A 122 -24.15 -4.27 18.52
CA GLY A 122 -23.86 -3.01 17.82
C GLY A 122 -22.37 -2.82 17.58
N VAL A 123 -21.56 -2.86 18.64
CA VAL A 123 -20.10 -2.65 18.52
C VAL A 123 -19.39 -3.80 17.79
N GLN A 124 -19.93 -5.02 17.83
CA GLN A 124 -19.41 -6.15 17.06
C GLN A 124 -19.65 -5.93 15.57
N ASN A 125 -20.83 -5.45 15.18
CA ASN A 125 -21.12 -5.11 13.79
C ASN A 125 -20.22 -3.97 13.31
N GLU A 126 -20.06 -2.90 14.10
CA GLU A 126 -19.15 -1.80 13.79
C GLU A 126 -17.70 -2.27 13.57
N TYR A 127 -17.19 -3.13 14.47
CA TYR A 127 -15.88 -3.75 14.32
C TYR A 127 -15.78 -4.60 13.06
N GLY A 128 -16.80 -5.41 12.76
CA GLY A 128 -16.87 -6.21 11.54
C GLY A 128 -16.85 -5.37 10.26
N PHE A 129 -17.64 -4.29 10.22
CA PHE A 129 -17.64 -3.35 9.09
C PHE A 129 -16.29 -2.67 8.91
N ALA A 130 -15.68 -2.18 9.99
CA ALA A 130 -14.35 -1.56 9.94
C ALA A 130 -13.28 -2.55 9.44
N LEU A 131 -13.36 -3.83 9.83
CA LEU A 131 -12.43 -4.87 9.40
C LEU A 131 -12.57 -5.17 7.90
N VAL A 132 -13.79 -5.29 7.41
CA VAL A 132 -14.07 -5.49 5.98
C VAL A 132 -13.58 -4.29 5.17
N SER A 133 -13.85 -3.07 5.63
CA SER A 133 -13.38 -1.84 4.99
C SER A 133 -11.84 -1.81 4.89
N ALA A 134 -11.13 -1.97 6.02
CA ALA A 134 -9.66 -1.96 6.03
C ALA A 134 -9.06 -3.06 5.12
N THR A 135 -9.68 -4.24 5.09
CA THR A 135 -9.25 -5.33 4.21
C THR A 135 -9.48 -4.99 2.73
N ALA A 136 -10.62 -4.41 2.39
CA ALA A 136 -10.93 -3.96 1.03
C ALA A 136 -9.95 -2.87 0.57
N HIS A 137 -9.65 -1.89 1.43
CA HIS A 137 -8.66 -0.84 1.16
C HIS A 137 -7.25 -1.42 0.97
N LEU A 138 -6.86 -2.42 1.77
CA LEU A 138 -5.57 -3.09 1.63
C LEU A 138 -5.45 -3.88 0.32
N GLU A 139 -6.50 -4.62 -0.05
CA GLU A 139 -6.53 -5.35 -1.32
C GLU A 139 -6.53 -4.40 -2.52
N HIS A 140 -7.27 -3.29 -2.44
CA HIS A 140 -7.25 -2.25 -3.47
C HIS A 140 -5.85 -1.62 -3.60
N TYR A 141 -5.23 -1.27 -2.48
CA TYR A 141 -3.85 -0.75 -2.44
C TYR A 141 -2.86 -1.69 -3.14
N ARG A 142 -2.96 -2.99 -2.86
CA ARG A 142 -2.07 -4.01 -3.41
C ARG A 142 -2.31 -4.31 -4.90
N ARG A 143 -3.58 -4.43 -5.30
CA ARG A 143 -3.94 -4.88 -6.66
C ARG A 143 -4.03 -3.75 -7.67
N VAL A 144 -4.27 -2.52 -7.22
CA VAL A 144 -4.54 -1.38 -8.09
C VAL A 144 -3.49 -0.29 -7.91
N GLU A 145 -3.33 0.23 -6.69
CA GLU A 145 -2.51 1.42 -6.46
C GLU A 145 -1.01 1.15 -6.66
N LEU A 146 -0.49 0.04 -6.12
CA LEU A 146 0.91 -0.35 -6.29
C LEU A 146 1.27 -0.58 -7.77
N PRO A 147 0.57 -1.44 -8.54
CA PRO A 147 0.87 -1.64 -9.95
C PRO A 147 0.74 -0.36 -10.78
N ALA A 148 -0.28 0.46 -10.50
CA ALA A 148 -0.50 1.69 -11.27
C ALA A 148 0.61 2.74 -11.02
N ALA A 149 1.14 2.81 -9.81
CA ALA A 149 2.29 3.66 -9.51
C ALA A 149 3.61 3.12 -10.10
N MET A 150 3.72 1.80 -10.30
CA MET A 150 4.90 1.12 -10.82
C MET A 150 4.93 0.96 -12.34
N GLN A 151 3.91 1.41 -13.08
CA GLN A 151 3.84 1.35 -14.56
C GLN A 151 4.88 2.24 -15.30
N VAL A 152 6.02 2.50 -14.66
CA VAL A 152 7.12 3.36 -15.06
C VAL A 152 8.01 2.74 -16.17
N GLY A 153 7.86 1.46 -16.52
CA GLY A 153 8.83 0.78 -17.40
C GLY A 153 8.33 -0.14 -18.52
N ALA A 154 7.05 -0.51 -18.58
CA ALA A 154 6.64 -1.60 -19.48
C ALA A 154 6.36 -1.18 -20.93
N ALA A 155 6.05 0.09 -21.20
CA ALA A 155 5.48 0.50 -22.50
C ALA A 155 6.46 1.20 -23.46
N ARG A 156 7.66 1.58 -23.03
CA ARG A 156 8.60 2.36 -23.87
C ARG A 156 10.06 2.08 -23.54
N THR A 157 10.52 0.87 -23.81
CA THR A 157 11.89 0.76 -24.32
C THR A 157 11.81 1.16 -25.80
N PRO A 158 12.30 2.36 -26.20
CA PRO A 158 12.57 2.54 -27.63
C PRO A 158 13.52 1.41 -28.05
N PRO A 159 13.39 0.84 -29.26
CA PRO A 159 14.43 -0.04 -29.77
C PRO A 159 15.70 0.79 -29.77
N MET A 160 16.60 0.52 -28.82
CA MET A 160 18.02 0.80 -28.97
C MET A 160 18.43 -0.05 -30.16
N SER A 161 18.15 0.47 -31.36
CA SER A 161 18.72 -0.06 -32.57
C SER A 161 20.22 0.08 -32.36
N PRO A 162 21.00 -1.02 -32.33
CA PRO A 162 22.43 -0.89 -32.28
C PRO A 162 22.84 0.04 -33.43
N PRO A 163 23.85 0.91 -33.25
CA PRO A 163 24.35 1.71 -34.35
C PRO A 163 24.64 0.72 -35.47
N GLN A 164 23.96 0.87 -36.62
CA GLN A 164 24.30 0.09 -37.80
C GLN A 164 25.76 0.42 -38.06
N ALA A 165 26.64 -0.49 -37.65
CA ALA A 165 28.04 -0.46 -38.02
C ALA A 165 28.01 -0.53 -39.54
N MET A 166 28.17 0.63 -40.17
CA MET A 166 28.49 0.72 -41.58
C MET A 166 29.73 -0.13 -41.77
N LEU A 167 29.52 -1.32 -42.33
CA LEU A 167 30.55 -2.29 -42.71
C LEU A 167 31.50 -1.60 -43.70
N GLY A 168 32.50 -0.93 -43.15
CA GLY A 168 33.70 -0.46 -43.82
C GLY A 168 34.87 -1.15 -43.17
N THR A 169 35.21 -2.34 -43.67
CA THR A 169 36.51 -2.98 -43.42
C THR A 169 37.62 -2.01 -43.82
N GLY A 170 38.26 -1.41 -42.82
CA GLY A 170 39.36 -0.48 -42.99
C GLY A 170 40.14 -0.42 -41.69
N SER A 171 41.23 -1.19 -41.65
CA SER A 171 42.22 -1.28 -40.58
C SER A 171 42.54 0.07 -39.92
N GLY A 172 42.39 0.14 -38.59
CA GLY A 172 42.79 1.30 -37.78
C GLY A 172 42.11 1.29 -36.42
N GLY A 173 42.74 0.64 -35.44
CA GLY A 173 42.22 0.56 -34.08
C GLY A 173 42.10 1.94 -33.42
N ALA A 174 40.89 2.25 -32.95
CA ALA A 174 40.65 3.21 -31.88
C ALA A 174 39.61 2.60 -30.95
N CYS A 175 40.09 2.01 -29.85
CA CYS A 175 39.24 1.55 -28.75
C CYS A 175 38.53 2.75 -28.14
N TRP A 176 37.22 2.86 -28.32
CA TRP A 176 36.40 3.71 -27.47
C TRP A 176 36.31 3.03 -26.10
N ALA A 177 37.20 3.43 -25.20
CA ALA A 177 37.17 3.00 -23.82
C ALA A 177 35.85 3.46 -23.18
N VAL A 178 35.07 2.50 -22.69
CA VAL A 178 33.98 2.75 -21.75
C VAL A 178 34.61 3.29 -20.45
N PRO A 179 34.23 4.48 -19.94
CA PRO A 179 34.71 4.89 -18.64
C PRO A 179 34.14 3.94 -17.57
N PRO A 180 34.94 3.48 -16.59
CA PRO A 180 34.43 2.63 -15.53
C PRO A 180 33.43 3.41 -14.65
N PRO A 181 32.47 2.73 -14.00
CA PRO A 181 31.56 3.38 -13.07
C PRO A 181 32.36 3.99 -11.90
N CYS A 182 32.07 5.26 -11.59
CA CYS A 182 32.65 5.95 -10.45
C CYS A 182 32.32 5.21 -9.14
N SER A 183 33.32 4.56 -8.54
CA SER A 183 33.25 4.07 -7.17
C SER A 183 33.31 5.26 -6.21
N CYS A 184 32.19 5.59 -5.57
CA CYS A 184 32.19 6.52 -4.43
C CYS A 184 32.92 5.86 -3.24
N PRO A 185 33.88 6.53 -2.58
CA PRO A 185 34.42 6.03 -1.33
C PRO A 185 33.44 6.33 -0.19
N LEU A 186 33.01 5.27 0.50
CA LEU A 186 32.45 5.36 1.85
C LEU A 186 33.51 6.01 2.76
N ARG A 187 33.16 7.15 3.35
CA ARG A 187 33.99 7.82 4.37
C ARG A 187 33.65 7.20 5.76
N PRO A 188 34.63 7.02 6.65
CA PRO A 188 34.41 6.53 8.01
C PRO A 188 33.60 7.50 8.88
#